data_AF-A0A484F630-F1
#
_entry.id   AF-A0A484F630-F1
#
_cell.length_a   1.000
_cell.length_b   1.000
_cell.length_c   1.000
_cell.angle_alpha   90.00
_cell.angle_beta   90.00
_cell.angle_gamma   90.00
#
_symmetry.space_group_name_H-M   'P 1'
#
loop_
_entity.id
_entity.type
_entity.pdbx_description
1 polymer ?
#
loop_
_entity_poly.entity_id
_entity_poly.type
_entity_poly.pdbx_seq_one_letter_code
_entity_poly.pdbx_strand_id
1 'polypeptide(L)'
;MYIQELEEELRNKKCALLCGNGISINFDSGFSKVFENLFCAHTDLYKKTKYDIKANDINFSTKCNENYDAICNELRTITKTQYNLIFEDGIAFAKSIVDHPRIYDDLKNNELLTELVFGKSEWTCLASLYDVGIKKGSSSVNIEYWTILIYFYFAIKKIDPDYYKFPKNNKFLNLIQIGYKSKATLSEELENEIHTNVIFNGLNIYFKMLFSLAIYNSGKATNLERCDKISKIDNKKINVFLNSFQTIFTLNYDHLIEKITGRKDIKHLHGSYILDKIEYVYYQSFSIIENNETVSCSDIMIGDYFINKTLYPIIAKFSSKLSTINKRIELEPEIITDETNKKRIETYLIFGMNIENDQNILRNIMVAFYSAKILKPKIIYAYCTENEKQEFEKQFFEVITFDQNMSDYARNINVEYIETRIILERFFK
;
A
#
# COMPACT_ATOMS: atom_id res chain seq x y z
N MET A 1 -24.76 15.44 -1.75
CA MET A 1 -25.51 15.17 -2.99
C MET A 1 -26.47 14.02 -2.77
N TYR A 2 -27.58 14.01 -3.50
CA TYR A 2 -28.57 12.92 -3.50
C TYR A 2 -28.18 11.82 -4.48
N ILE A 3 -28.75 10.62 -4.32
CA ILE A 3 -28.46 9.48 -5.19
C ILE A 3 -28.88 9.73 -6.65
N GLN A 4 -29.98 10.47 -6.87
CA GLN A 4 -30.45 10.82 -8.21
C GLN A 4 -29.46 11.73 -8.93
N GLU A 5 -28.83 12.66 -8.21
CA GLU A 5 -27.79 13.54 -8.74
C GLU A 5 -26.56 12.72 -9.17
N LEU A 6 -26.15 11.72 -8.38
CA LEU A 6 -25.07 10.82 -8.75
C LEU A 6 -25.41 10.03 -10.02
N GLU A 7 -26.62 9.47 -10.10
CA GLU A 7 -27.06 8.74 -11.29
C GLU A 7 -27.10 9.63 -12.54
N GLU A 8 -27.46 10.91 -12.40
CA GLU A 8 -27.42 11.90 -13.48
C GLU A 8 -25.98 12.21 -13.93
N GLU A 9 -25.06 12.40 -12.98
CA GLU A 9 -23.63 12.58 -13.27
C GLU A 9 -23.09 11.39 -14.07
N LEU A 10 -23.32 10.15 -13.60
CA LEU A 10 -22.85 8.94 -14.26
C LEU A 10 -23.41 8.76 -15.68
N ARG A 11 -24.64 9.22 -15.94
CA ARG A 11 -25.24 9.16 -17.30
C ARG A 11 -24.70 10.23 -18.25
N ASN A 12 -24.46 11.43 -17.73
CA ASN A 12 -24.24 12.61 -18.56
C ASN A 12 -22.76 13.02 -18.68
N LYS A 13 -21.89 12.48 -17.82
CA LYS A 13 -20.47 12.85 -17.72
C LYS A 13 -19.57 11.66 -17.93
N LYS A 14 -18.31 11.97 -18.25
CA LYS A 14 -17.24 10.97 -18.29
C LYS A 14 -16.67 10.79 -16.90
N CYS A 15 -17.08 9.71 -16.25
CA CYS A 15 -16.76 9.41 -14.87
C CYS A 15 -15.70 8.30 -14.76
N ALA A 16 -14.79 8.48 -13.83
CA ALA A 16 -13.93 7.42 -13.31
C ALA A 16 -14.39 7.02 -11.91
N LEU A 17 -14.29 5.72 -11.61
CA LEU A 17 -14.36 5.23 -10.24
C LEU A 17 -12.93 5.05 -9.74
N LEU A 18 -12.61 5.57 -8.55
CA LEU A 18 -11.45 5.18 -7.77
C LEU A 18 -11.96 4.44 -6.53
N CYS A 19 -11.62 3.16 -6.41
CA CYS A 19 -12.01 2.35 -5.27
C CYS A 19 -10.82 1.95 -4.39
N GLY A 20 -11.00 2.07 -3.08
CA GLY A 20 -10.07 1.53 -2.08
C GLY A 20 -10.64 0.29 -1.38
N ASN A 21 -9.99 -0.12 -0.28
CA ASN A 21 -10.34 -1.35 0.43
C ASN A 21 -11.81 -1.38 0.90
N GLY A 22 -12.42 -0.21 1.07
CA GLY A 22 -13.82 -0.05 1.42
C GLY A 22 -14.81 -0.69 0.42
N ILE A 23 -14.41 -1.00 -0.82
CA ILE A 23 -15.25 -1.79 -1.74
C ILE A 23 -15.18 -3.29 -1.41
N SER A 24 -13.98 -3.84 -1.21
CA SER A 24 -13.73 -5.28 -1.04
C SER A 24 -14.34 -5.83 0.25
N ILE A 25 -14.36 -5.02 1.32
CA ILE A 25 -14.97 -5.40 2.61
C ILE A 25 -16.48 -5.70 2.52
N ASN A 26 -17.15 -5.22 1.47
CA ASN A 26 -18.57 -5.50 1.25
C ASN A 26 -18.79 -6.94 0.77
N PHE A 27 -17.79 -7.55 0.11
CA PHE A 27 -17.84 -8.93 -0.35
C PHE A 27 -17.32 -9.91 0.70
N ASP A 28 -16.28 -9.54 1.45
CA ASP A 28 -15.75 -10.40 2.52
C ASP A 28 -15.30 -9.61 3.76
N SER A 29 -15.68 -10.11 4.95
CA SER A 29 -15.23 -9.49 6.21
C SER A 29 -13.72 -9.57 6.44
N GLY A 30 -13.03 -10.56 5.85
CA GLY A 30 -11.59 -10.76 6.02
C GLY A 30 -10.72 -9.62 5.47
N PHE A 31 -11.21 -8.87 4.48
CA PHE A 31 -10.49 -7.70 3.96
C PHE A 31 -10.40 -6.54 4.97
N SER A 32 -11.27 -6.51 5.98
CA SER A 32 -11.19 -5.54 7.09
C SER A 32 -10.33 -6.01 8.26
N LYS A 33 -9.90 -7.29 8.24
CA LYS A 33 -9.28 -7.99 9.37
C LYS A 33 -7.90 -8.55 9.03
N VAL A 34 -7.14 -7.81 8.21
CA VAL A 34 -5.84 -8.28 7.71
C VAL A 34 -4.89 -8.62 8.85
N PHE A 35 -4.83 -7.80 9.92
CA PHE A 35 -3.98 -8.07 11.08
C PHE A 35 -4.33 -9.38 11.78
N GLU A 36 -5.62 -9.66 11.99
CA GLU A 36 -6.10 -10.89 12.65
C GLU A 36 -5.66 -12.15 11.88
N ASN A 37 -5.51 -12.03 10.56
CA ASN A 37 -5.11 -13.10 9.67
C ASN A 37 -3.59 -13.28 9.54
N LEU A 38 -2.77 -12.38 10.08
CA LEU A 38 -1.31 -12.43 9.91
C LEU A 38 -0.68 -13.71 10.45
N PHE A 39 -1.10 -14.20 11.61
CA PHE A 39 -0.54 -15.44 12.15
C PHE A 39 -0.90 -16.65 11.27
N CYS A 40 -2.12 -16.71 10.75
CA CYS A 40 -2.52 -17.75 9.80
C CYS A 40 -1.69 -17.66 8.51
N ALA A 41 -1.52 -16.44 7.97
CA ALA A 41 -0.67 -16.20 6.80
C ALA A 41 0.79 -16.60 7.07
N HIS A 42 1.33 -16.29 8.24
CA HIS A 42 2.66 -16.74 8.67
C HIS A 42 2.78 -18.27 8.60
N THR A 43 1.79 -19.01 9.10
CA THR A 43 1.83 -20.49 9.04
C THR A 43 1.70 -21.03 7.62
N ASP A 44 0.92 -20.35 6.79
CA ASP A 44 0.71 -20.72 5.38
C ASP A 44 1.92 -20.37 4.50
N LEU A 45 2.69 -19.34 4.86
CA LEU A 45 3.86 -18.88 4.10
C LEU A 45 4.82 -20.02 3.81
N TYR A 46 5.15 -20.85 4.79
CA TYR A 46 6.09 -21.98 4.62
C TYR A 46 5.58 -23.12 3.73
N LYS A 47 4.28 -23.16 3.44
CA LYS A 47 3.64 -24.25 2.68
C LYS A 47 3.11 -23.81 1.33
N LYS A 48 2.67 -22.56 1.24
CA LYS A 48 1.88 -22.00 0.14
C LYS A 48 2.58 -20.85 -0.54
N THR A 49 3.88 -20.66 -0.34
CA THR A 49 4.58 -19.58 -1.04
C THR A 49 5.93 -20.01 -1.56
N LYS A 50 6.39 -19.26 -2.57
CA LYS A 50 7.72 -19.38 -3.14
C LYS A 50 8.32 -17.98 -3.30
N TYR A 51 9.50 -17.79 -2.75
CA TYR A 51 10.37 -16.66 -3.04
C TYR A 51 11.46 -17.15 -4.00
N ASP A 52 11.66 -16.44 -5.12
CA ASP A 52 12.62 -16.81 -6.14
C ASP A 52 13.35 -15.57 -6.66
N ILE A 53 14.61 -15.74 -7.05
CA ILE A 53 15.45 -14.64 -7.52
C ILE A 53 16.06 -15.01 -8.84
N LYS A 54 15.99 -14.08 -9.79
CA LYS A 54 16.58 -14.24 -11.12
C LYS A 54 17.40 -13.01 -11.49
N ALA A 55 18.52 -12.84 -10.81
CA ALA A 55 19.51 -11.80 -11.10
C ALA A 55 20.78 -12.41 -11.69
N ASN A 56 21.46 -11.68 -12.58
CA ASN A 56 22.78 -12.07 -13.07
C ASN A 56 23.88 -11.81 -12.03
N ASP A 57 23.62 -10.88 -11.10
CA ASP A 57 24.52 -10.56 -10.01
C ASP A 57 24.36 -11.59 -8.87
N ILE A 58 25.46 -12.28 -8.56
CA ILE A 58 25.52 -13.26 -7.49
C ILE A 58 25.38 -12.59 -6.11
N ASN A 59 25.95 -11.40 -5.92
CA ASN A 59 25.87 -10.69 -4.64
C ASN A 59 24.44 -10.26 -4.37
N PHE A 60 23.71 -9.82 -5.39
CA PHE A 60 22.27 -9.56 -5.29
C PHE A 60 21.50 -10.79 -4.82
N SER A 61 21.72 -11.92 -5.49
CA SER A 61 21.02 -13.18 -5.20
C SER A 61 21.35 -13.68 -3.80
N THR A 62 22.62 -13.64 -3.39
CA THR A 62 23.08 -14.00 -2.06
C THR A 62 22.48 -13.09 -0.99
N LYS A 63 22.50 -11.76 -1.19
CA LYS A 63 22.00 -10.80 -0.21
C LYS A 63 20.53 -11.02 0.10
N CYS A 64 19.70 -11.13 -0.93
CA CYS A 64 18.27 -11.39 -0.81
C CYS A 64 17.97 -12.73 -0.14
N ASN A 65 18.56 -13.84 -0.62
CA ASN A 65 18.31 -15.18 -0.09
C ASN A 65 18.76 -15.31 1.37
N GLU A 66 20.02 -14.95 1.68
CA GLU A 66 20.55 -15.12 3.04
C GLU A 66 19.77 -14.31 4.07
N ASN A 67 19.36 -13.09 3.72
CA ASN A 67 18.57 -12.23 4.61
C ASN A 67 17.15 -12.80 4.82
N TYR A 68 16.45 -13.18 3.75
CA TYR A 68 15.10 -13.75 3.84
C TYR A 68 15.09 -15.10 4.57
N ASP A 69 16.01 -15.99 4.24
CA ASP A 69 16.12 -17.32 4.86
C ASP A 69 16.45 -17.21 6.35
N ALA A 70 17.25 -16.23 6.76
CA ALA A 70 17.54 -16.00 8.17
C ALA A 70 16.26 -15.73 8.98
N ILE A 71 15.37 -14.87 8.47
CA ILE A 71 14.08 -14.57 9.10
C ILE A 71 13.16 -15.79 9.09
N CYS A 72 13.04 -16.46 7.94
CA CYS A 72 12.20 -17.65 7.82
C CYS A 72 12.64 -18.76 8.79
N ASN A 73 13.95 -18.94 8.97
CA ASN A 73 14.48 -19.93 9.91
C ASN A 73 14.20 -19.53 11.37
N GLU A 74 14.40 -18.26 11.74
CA GLU A 74 14.12 -17.75 13.10
C GLU A 74 12.63 -17.88 13.46
N LEU A 75 11.74 -17.59 12.50
CA LEU A 75 10.31 -17.55 12.75
C LEU A 75 9.62 -18.90 12.52
N ARG A 76 10.30 -19.94 12.02
CA ARG A 76 9.69 -21.19 11.56
C ARG A 76 8.79 -21.89 12.58
N THR A 77 9.18 -21.86 13.85
CA THR A 77 8.53 -22.59 14.95
C THR A 77 7.90 -21.67 15.99
N ILE A 78 7.71 -20.39 15.65
CA ILE A 78 7.18 -19.38 16.56
C ILE A 78 5.72 -19.70 16.93
N THR A 79 5.39 -19.56 18.21
CA THR A 79 4.00 -19.66 18.68
C THR A 79 3.23 -18.36 18.41
N LYS A 80 1.89 -18.42 18.39
CA LYS A 80 1.04 -17.22 18.21
C LYS A 80 1.34 -16.12 19.24
N THR A 81 1.53 -16.50 20.52
CA THR A 81 1.87 -15.55 21.58
C THR A 81 3.21 -14.87 21.31
N GLN A 82 4.23 -15.64 20.95
CA GLN A 82 5.56 -15.13 20.61
C GLN A 82 5.57 -14.28 19.32
N TYR A 83 4.65 -14.56 18.39
CA TYR A 83 4.46 -13.81 17.16
C TYR A 83 3.81 -12.46 17.43
N ASN A 84 2.74 -12.43 18.22
CA ASN A 84 2.09 -11.19 18.63
C ASN A 84 3.06 -10.29 19.40
N LEU A 85 3.93 -10.87 20.23
CA LEU A 85 4.97 -10.14 20.97
C LEU A 85 5.91 -9.35 20.04
N ILE A 86 6.13 -9.78 18.79
CA ILE A 86 6.95 -9.03 17.82
C ILE A 86 6.37 -7.63 17.61
N PHE A 87 5.04 -7.52 17.46
CA PHE A 87 4.37 -6.25 17.19
C PHE A 87 4.28 -5.36 18.44
N GLU A 88 4.09 -5.97 19.62
CA GLU A 88 4.16 -5.24 20.90
C GLU A 88 5.57 -4.68 21.14
N ASP A 89 6.60 -5.47 20.85
CA ASP A 89 7.99 -5.01 20.90
C ASP A 89 8.27 -3.94 19.83
N GLY A 90 7.62 -4.01 18.67
CA GLY A 90 7.65 -2.95 17.66
C GLY A 90 7.12 -1.62 18.19
N ILE A 91 6.02 -1.63 18.94
CA ILE A 91 5.48 -0.43 19.62
C ILE A 91 6.44 0.05 20.69
N ALA A 92 7.03 -0.85 21.49
CA ALA A 92 8.01 -0.48 22.50
C ALA A 92 9.27 0.17 21.88
N PHE A 93 9.69 -0.31 20.70
CA PHE A 93 10.76 0.32 19.94
C PHE A 93 10.35 1.69 19.43
N ALA A 94 9.15 1.83 18.84
CA ALA A 94 8.64 3.13 18.40
C ALA A 94 8.57 4.16 19.54
N LYS A 95 8.05 3.73 20.70
CA LYS A 95 8.03 4.52 21.94
C LYS A 95 9.42 5.01 22.32
N SER A 96 10.42 4.11 22.28
CA SER A 96 11.78 4.48 22.66
C SER A 96 12.37 5.58 21.76
N ILE A 97 11.92 5.68 20.51
CA ILE A 97 12.35 6.76 19.60
C ILE A 97 11.58 8.06 19.92
N VAL A 98 10.25 7.97 19.97
CA VAL A 98 9.37 9.14 20.16
C VAL A 98 9.60 9.84 21.51
N ASP A 99 9.90 9.08 22.57
CA ASP A 99 10.16 9.61 23.91
C ASP A 99 11.52 10.34 24.04
N HIS A 100 12.36 10.33 23.01
CA HIS A 100 13.64 11.04 22.98
C HIS A 100 13.62 12.13 21.90
N PRO A 101 13.12 13.36 22.21
CA PRO A 101 12.99 14.44 21.22
C PRO A 101 14.28 14.77 20.46
N ARG A 102 15.44 14.60 21.11
CA ARG A 102 16.75 14.83 20.48
C ARG A 102 17.00 13.94 19.26
N ILE A 103 16.38 12.75 19.20
CA ILE A 103 16.50 11.87 18.02
C ILE A 103 15.83 12.51 16.81
N TYR A 104 14.68 13.17 16.98
CA TYR A 104 14.03 13.91 15.89
C TYR A 104 14.96 14.98 15.34
N ASP A 105 15.55 15.79 16.23
CA ASP A 105 16.46 16.87 15.83
C ASP A 105 17.69 16.32 15.10
N ASP A 106 18.31 15.25 15.62
CA ASP A 106 19.48 14.65 14.98
C ASP A 106 19.12 14.04 13.61
N LEU A 107 17.99 13.34 13.49
CA LEU A 107 17.52 12.81 12.20
C LEU A 107 17.25 13.93 11.19
N LYS A 108 16.62 15.03 11.63
CA LYS A 108 16.36 16.19 10.79
C LYS A 108 17.65 16.88 10.34
N ASN A 109 18.57 17.12 11.28
CA ASN A 109 19.85 17.78 11.01
C ASN A 109 20.78 16.96 10.10
N ASN A 110 20.63 15.63 10.09
CA ASN A 110 21.36 14.73 9.19
C ASN A 110 20.60 14.44 7.88
N GLU A 111 19.51 15.15 7.59
CA GLU A 111 18.69 14.98 6.38
C GLU A 111 18.15 13.53 6.23
N LEU A 112 17.87 12.87 7.36
CA LEU A 112 17.31 11.52 7.43
C LEU A 112 15.79 11.51 7.68
N LEU A 113 15.12 12.63 7.41
CA LEU A 113 13.67 12.73 7.39
C LEU A 113 13.25 13.49 6.13
N THR A 114 12.41 12.86 5.32
CA THR A 114 11.81 13.46 4.15
C THR A 114 10.49 14.11 4.55
N GLU A 115 10.49 15.43 4.73
CA GLU A 115 9.24 16.17 4.96
C GLU A 115 8.57 16.47 3.63
N LEU A 116 7.50 15.74 3.34
CA LEU A 116 6.69 15.98 2.15
C LEU A 116 5.96 17.30 2.31
N VAL A 117 5.78 18.00 1.19
CA VAL A 117 5.14 19.32 1.11
C VAL A 117 3.74 19.40 1.74
N PHE A 118 3.09 18.26 1.97
CA PHE A 118 1.78 18.11 2.60
C PHE A 118 1.86 17.56 4.04
N GLY A 119 3.00 17.74 4.73
CA GLY A 119 3.14 17.49 6.17
C GLY A 119 3.33 16.03 6.60
N LYS A 120 3.56 15.11 5.66
CA LYS A 120 3.84 13.69 5.95
C LYS A 120 5.34 13.41 5.84
N SER A 121 5.87 12.68 6.81
CA SER A 121 7.27 12.25 6.90
C SER A 121 7.38 10.84 7.49
N GLU A 122 8.57 10.25 7.44
CA GLU A 122 8.88 8.99 8.13
C GLU A 122 8.54 9.12 9.62
N TRP A 123 8.79 10.28 10.23
CA TRP A 123 8.45 10.58 11.62
C TRP A 123 6.94 10.57 11.88
N THR A 124 6.13 11.13 10.98
CA THR A 124 4.67 11.12 11.14
C THR A 124 4.10 9.69 11.11
N CYS A 125 4.67 8.81 10.28
CA CYS A 125 4.32 7.39 10.25
C CYS A 125 4.69 6.69 11.57
N LEU A 126 5.90 6.95 12.09
CA LEU A 126 6.36 6.44 13.37
C LEU A 126 5.47 6.90 14.54
N ALA A 127 5.18 8.20 14.61
CA ALA A 127 4.35 8.79 15.64
C ALA A 127 2.94 8.20 15.61
N SER A 128 2.34 8.04 14.42
CA SER A 128 1.03 7.40 14.28
C SER A 128 1.03 5.93 14.68
N LEU A 129 2.06 5.16 14.30
CA LEU A 129 2.24 3.77 14.74
C LEU A 129 2.30 3.68 16.26
N TYR A 130 3.11 4.52 16.90
CA TYR A 130 3.23 4.58 18.35
C TYR A 130 1.89 4.95 19.01
N ASP A 131 1.30 6.07 18.61
CA ASP A 131 0.07 6.59 19.19
C ASP A 131 -1.09 5.60 19.11
N VAL A 132 -1.31 5.01 17.93
CA VAL A 132 -2.36 4.00 17.74
C VAL A 132 -2.02 2.74 18.53
N GLY A 133 -0.77 2.32 18.50
CA GLY A 133 -0.28 1.15 19.23
C GLY A 133 -0.56 1.24 20.73
N ILE A 134 -0.24 2.36 21.39
CA ILE A 134 -0.49 2.49 22.84
C ILE A 134 -1.98 2.62 23.16
N LYS A 135 -2.75 3.33 22.31
CA LYS A 135 -4.16 3.69 22.60
C LYS A 135 -5.10 2.53 22.30
N LYS A 136 -4.81 1.74 21.25
CA LYS A 136 -5.72 0.75 20.67
C LYS A 136 -5.09 -0.64 20.48
N GLY A 137 -3.82 -0.82 20.84
CA GLY A 137 -3.08 -2.08 20.69
C GLY A 137 -2.52 -2.31 19.29
N SER A 138 -1.57 -3.26 19.17
CA SER A 138 -0.87 -3.57 17.92
C SER A 138 -1.77 -3.95 16.76
N SER A 139 -2.89 -4.64 17.02
CA SER A 139 -3.82 -5.05 15.98
C SER A 139 -4.56 -3.91 15.29
N SER A 140 -4.54 -2.72 15.88
CA SER A 140 -5.17 -1.52 15.35
C SER A 140 -4.22 -0.65 14.53
N VAL A 141 -2.91 -0.93 14.57
CA VAL A 141 -1.89 -0.21 13.80
C VAL A 141 -2.05 -0.54 12.32
N ASN A 142 -1.93 0.47 11.47
CA ASN A 142 -1.87 0.24 10.02
C ASN A 142 -0.71 -0.70 9.69
N ILE A 143 -1.03 -1.85 9.07
CA ILE A 143 -0.05 -2.89 8.73
C ILE A 143 1.14 -2.36 7.91
N GLU A 144 0.92 -1.32 7.12
CA GLU A 144 1.95 -0.73 6.27
C GLU A 144 3.03 0.00 7.07
N TYR A 145 2.70 0.50 8.27
CA TYR A 145 3.63 1.28 9.08
C TYR A 145 4.69 0.42 9.77
N TRP A 146 4.51 -0.90 9.89
CA TRP A 146 5.50 -1.77 10.55
C TRP A 146 6.87 -1.72 9.88
N THR A 147 6.91 -1.58 8.55
CA THR A 147 8.16 -1.51 7.78
C THR A 147 8.96 -0.23 8.04
N ILE A 148 8.34 0.87 8.51
CA ILE A 148 9.05 2.12 8.82
C ILE A 148 10.04 1.95 9.98
N LEU A 149 9.78 1.02 10.90
CA LEU A 149 10.68 0.76 12.02
C LEU A 149 12.04 0.22 11.55
N ILE A 150 12.08 -0.48 10.41
CA ILE A 150 13.33 -0.95 9.81
C ILE A 150 14.18 0.24 9.37
N TYR A 151 13.55 1.27 8.77
CA TYR A 151 14.23 2.52 8.42
C TYR A 151 14.82 3.22 9.64
N PHE A 152 14.02 3.41 10.70
CA PHE A 152 14.49 4.08 11.92
C PHE A 152 15.65 3.34 12.60
N TYR A 153 15.66 2.02 12.57
CA TYR A 153 16.80 1.26 13.08
C TYR A 153 18.11 1.64 12.35
N PHE A 154 18.10 1.64 11.02
CA PHE A 154 19.29 1.98 10.22
C PHE A 154 19.64 3.47 10.30
N ALA A 155 18.65 4.36 10.33
CA ALA A 155 18.86 5.80 10.46
C ALA A 155 19.52 6.17 11.80
N ILE A 156 19.02 5.61 12.91
CA ILE A 156 19.61 5.83 14.24
C ILE A 156 21.01 5.22 14.33
N LYS A 157 21.22 4.02 13.75
CA LYS A 157 22.55 3.41 13.68
C LYS A 157 23.55 4.24 12.86
N LYS A 158 23.09 4.95 11.83
CA LYS A 158 23.93 5.86 11.02
C LYS A 158 24.36 7.09 11.80
N ILE A 159 23.48 7.65 12.62
CA ILE A 159 23.81 8.78 13.50
C ILE A 159 24.71 8.35 14.66
N ASP A 160 24.50 7.14 15.19
CA ASP A 160 25.19 6.57 16.36
C ASP A 160 25.21 7.51 17.58
N PRO A 161 24.03 7.95 18.09
CA PRO A 161 23.97 8.90 19.20
C PRO A 161 24.36 8.27 20.55
N ASP A 162 25.39 8.81 21.22
CA ASP A 162 25.87 8.36 22.54
C ASP A 162 24.79 8.33 23.64
N TYR A 163 23.77 9.17 23.50
CA TYR A 163 22.71 9.35 24.52
C TYR A 163 21.53 8.40 24.36
N TYR A 164 21.44 7.66 23.25
CA TYR A 164 20.34 6.73 22.99
C TYR A 164 20.85 5.30 22.89
N LYS A 165 20.07 4.38 23.44
CA LYS A 165 20.34 2.95 23.33
C LYS A 165 19.07 2.24 22.92
N PHE A 166 19.20 1.38 21.91
CA PHE A 166 18.11 0.51 21.51
C PHE A 166 17.60 -0.33 22.69
N PRO A 167 16.27 -0.51 22.82
CA PRO A 167 15.68 -1.38 23.83
C PRO A 167 16.31 -2.78 23.85
N LYS A 168 16.70 -3.23 25.04
CA LYS A 168 17.23 -4.60 25.25
C LYS A 168 16.10 -5.62 25.18
N ASN A 169 16.43 -6.84 24.75
CA ASN A 169 15.49 -7.97 24.65
C ASN A 169 14.25 -7.68 23.80
N ASN A 170 14.37 -6.79 22.82
CA ASN A 170 13.29 -6.44 21.92
C ASN A 170 13.32 -7.34 20.68
N LYS A 171 12.27 -8.14 20.51
CA LYS A 171 12.20 -9.15 19.46
C LYS A 171 12.08 -8.56 18.06
N PHE A 172 11.41 -7.41 17.91
CA PHE A 172 11.33 -6.70 16.63
C PHE A 172 12.73 -6.25 16.15
N LEU A 173 13.50 -5.62 17.04
CA LEU A 173 14.88 -5.20 16.77
C LEU A 173 15.80 -6.38 16.46
N ASN A 174 15.66 -7.49 17.20
CA ASN A 174 16.41 -8.72 16.92
C ASN A 174 16.12 -9.25 15.50
N LEU A 175 14.85 -9.22 15.08
CA LEU A 175 14.49 -9.63 13.71
C LEU A 175 15.08 -8.69 12.66
N ILE A 176 15.13 -7.37 12.88
CA ILE A 176 15.82 -6.46 11.94
C ILE A 176 17.29 -6.86 11.78
N GLN A 177 17.97 -7.17 12.89
CA GLN A 177 19.37 -7.61 12.89
C GLN A 177 19.58 -8.94 12.18
N ILE A 178 18.73 -9.94 12.46
CA ILE A 178 18.74 -11.24 11.78
C ILE A 178 18.46 -11.09 10.28
N GLY A 179 17.55 -10.19 9.91
CA GLY A 179 17.24 -9.86 8.52
C GLY A 179 18.34 -9.07 7.81
N TYR A 180 19.39 -8.65 8.50
CA TYR A 180 20.56 -7.98 7.94
C TYR A 180 21.82 -8.83 8.11
N LYS A 181 21.70 -10.13 7.80
CA LYS A 181 22.75 -11.14 8.02
C LYS A 181 23.81 -11.15 6.93
N SER A 182 23.41 -10.95 5.68
CA SER A 182 24.29 -11.14 4.53
C SER A 182 25.41 -10.10 4.50
N LYS A 183 26.62 -10.58 4.18
CA LYS A 183 27.79 -9.72 3.95
C LYS A 183 28.01 -9.41 2.46
N ALA A 184 27.15 -9.94 1.58
CA ALA A 184 27.22 -9.63 0.16
C ALA A 184 27.01 -8.13 -0.07
N THR A 185 27.93 -7.53 -0.81
CA THR A 185 27.98 -6.09 -1.11
C THR A 185 27.55 -5.88 -2.55
N LEU A 186 26.55 -5.01 -2.76
CA LEU A 186 26.12 -4.65 -4.13
C LEU A 186 27.09 -3.62 -4.74
N SER A 187 27.31 -2.52 -4.01
CA SER A 187 28.36 -1.53 -4.24
C SER A 187 28.56 -0.72 -2.95
N GLU A 188 29.75 -0.12 -2.75
CA GLU A 188 30.02 0.68 -1.55
C GLU A 188 29.03 1.85 -1.40
N GLU A 189 28.68 2.51 -2.49
CA GLU A 189 27.69 3.59 -2.51
C GLU A 189 26.32 3.09 -2.04
N LEU A 190 25.84 1.96 -2.57
CA LEU A 190 24.53 1.42 -2.23
C LEU A 190 24.45 0.91 -0.79
N GLU A 191 25.53 0.36 -0.21
CA GLU A 191 25.53 -0.11 1.17
C GLU A 191 25.42 1.04 2.19
N ASN A 192 25.92 2.23 1.85
CA ASN A 192 25.84 3.43 2.68
C ASN A 192 24.44 4.08 2.68
N GLU A 193 23.56 3.64 1.78
CA GLU A 193 22.19 4.10 1.67
C GLU A 193 21.25 3.32 2.61
N ILE A 194 20.58 4.04 3.51
CA ILE A 194 19.61 3.46 4.46
C ILE A 194 18.49 2.73 3.69
N HIS A 195 18.01 3.32 2.60
CA HIS A 195 16.93 2.76 1.80
C HIS A 195 17.28 1.39 1.21
N THR A 196 18.52 1.21 0.74
CA THR A 196 19.04 -0.09 0.29
C THR A 196 18.99 -1.11 1.43
N ASN A 197 19.49 -0.71 2.61
CA ASN A 197 19.50 -1.58 3.78
C ASN A 197 18.09 -2.02 4.20
N VAL A 198 17.07 -1.18 4.04
CA VAL A 198 15.67 -1.54 4.27
C VAL A 198 15.13 -2.49 3.21
N ILE A 199 15.32 -2.16 1.91
CA ILE A 199 14.80 -2.95 0.78
C ILE A 199 15.29 -4.40 0.86
N PHE A 200 16.59 -4.58 1.13
CA PHE A 200 17.22 -5.90 1.21
C PHE A 200 17.14 -6.55 2.59
N ASN A 201 16.55 -5.89 3.60
CA ASN A 201 16.36 -6.51 4.90
C ASN A 201 15.37 -7.68 4.78
N GLY A 202 15.75 -8.85 5.31
CA GLY A 202 14.94 -10.05 5.28
C GLY A 202 13.57 -9.88 5.93
N LEU A 203 13.45 -9.02 6.96
CA LEU A 203 12.18 -8.74 7.63
C LEU A 203 11.25 -7.93 6.71
N ASN A 204 11.79 -7.01 5.91
CA ASN A 204 11.02 -6.28 4.90
C ASN A 204 10.50 -7.24 3.81
N ILE A 205 11.37 -8.10 3.27
CA ILE A 205 11.01 -9.13 2.28
C ILE A 205 9.94 -10.07 2.86
N TYR A 206 10.13 -10.52 4.10
CA TYR A 206 9.18 -11.35 4.83
C TYR A 206 7.82 -10.67 5.00
N PHE A 207 7.78 -9.40 5.42
CA PHE A 207 6.52 -8.65 5.56
C PHE A 207 5.80 -8.45 4.23
N LYS A 208 6.51 -8.18 3.13
CA LYS A 208 5.89 -8.09 1.80
C LYS A 208 5.15 -9.38 1.43
N MET A 209 5.76 -10.54 1.68
CA MET A 209 5.12 -11.83 1.44
C MET A 209 3.96 -12.11 2.40
N LEU A 210 4.18 -11.88 3.69
CA LEU A 210 3.21 -12.10 4.74
C LEU A 210 1.92 -11.29 4.48
N PHE A 211 2.07 -9.99 4.22
CA PHE A 211 0.92 -9.11 4.01
C PHE A 211 0.21 -9.45 2.70
N SER A 212 0.96 -9.73 1.63
CA SER A 212 0.38 -10.21 0.37
C SER A 212 -0.42 -11.49 0.56
N LEU A 213 0.06 -12.44 1.35
CA LEU A 213 -0.66 -13.69 1.62
C LEU A 213 -1.88 -13.49 2.54
N ALA A 214 -1.76 -12.61 3.53
CA ALA A 214 -2.87 -12.27 4.43
C ALA A 214 -4.04 -11.62 3.68
N ILE A 215 -3.73 -10.71 2.74
CA ILE A 215 -4.74 -10.04 1.91
C ILE A 215 -5.30 -10.97 0.84
N TYR A 216 -4.50 -11.92 0.33
CA TYR A 216 -4.97 -12.95 -0.59
C TYR A 216 -6.11 -13.77 0.03
N ASN A 217 -6.11 -13.89 1.37
CA ASN A 217 -7.22 -14.36 2.19
C ASN A 217 -7.76 -15.71 1.71
N SER A 218 -6.86 -16.69 1.52
CA SER A 218 -7.17 -18.04 1.03
C SER A 218 -7.93 -18.05 -0.31
N GLY A 219 -7.48 -17.23 -1.26
CA GLY A 219 -8.02 -17.14 -2.62
C GLY A 219 -9.28 -16.30 -2.75
N LYS A 220 -9.78 -15.71 -1.66
CA LYS A 220 -10.93 -14.79 -1.72
C LYS A 220 -10.63 -13.53 -2.54
N ALA A 221 -9.37 -13.09 -2.59
CA ALA A 221 -8.98 -11.95 -3.41
C ALA A 221 -9.12 -12.20 -4.92
N THR A 222 -9.19 -13.44 -5.38
CA THR A 222 -9.27 -13.78 -6.82
C THR A 222 -10.49 -14.62 -7.17
N ASN A 223 -11.26 -15.06 -6.17
CA ASN A 223 -12.44 -15.88 -6.33
C ASN A 223 -13.63 -15.34 -5.51
N LEU A 224 -14.55 -14.70 -6.22
CA LEU A 224 -15.76 -14.09 -5.68
C LEU A 224 -16.69 -15.11 -4.99
N GLU A 225 -16.72 -16.37 -5.45
CA GLU A 225 -17.57 -17.41 -4.86
C GLU A 225 -17.13 -17.83 -3.45
N ARG A 226 -15.86 -17.55 -3.10
CA ARG A 226 -15.32 -17.82 -1.76
C ARG A 226 -15.65 -16.71 -0.75
N CYS A 227 -16.20 -15.59 -1.20
CA CYS A 227 -16.46 -14.42 -0.35
C CYS A 227 -17.74 -14.60 0.47
N ASP A 228 -17.68 -14.32 1.78
CA ASP A 228 -18.74 -14.65 2.76
C ASP A 228 -20.04 -13.83 2.63
N LYS A 229 -20.01 -12.68 1.94
CA LYS A 229 -21.17 -11.81 1.75
C LYS A 229 -21.70 -11.79 0.32
N ILE A 230 -21.12 -12.55 -0.63
CA ILE A 230 -21.53 -12.48 -2.04
C ILE A 230 -23.02 -12.77 -2.25
N SER A 231 -23.60 -13.69 -1.47
CA SER A 231 -25.01 -14.03 -1.52
C SER A 231 -25.95 -12.91 -1.06
N LYS A 232 -25.42 -11.88 -0.39
CA LYS A 232 -26.16 -10.71 0.09
C LYS A 232 -26.06 -9.52 -0.86
N ILE A 233 -25.34 -9.67 -1.97
CA ILE A 233 -25.09 -8.61 -2.95
C ILE A 233 -25.93 -8.86 -4.20
N ASP A 234 -26.63 -7.84 -4.67
CA ASP A 234 -27.27 -7.87 -5.97
C ASP A 234 -26.22 -7.67 -7.07
N ASN A 235 -25.67 -8.79 -7.54
CA ASN A 235 -24.65 -8.83 -8.59
C ASN A 235 -25.07 -8.09 -9.87
N LYS A 236 -26.37 -8.02 -10.20
CA LYS A 236 -26.83 -7.31 -11.41
C LYS A 236 -26.75 -5.81 -11.20
N LYS A 237 -27.24 -5.29 -10.07
CA LYS A 237 -27.20 -3.85 -9.78
C LYS A 237 -25.77 -3.33 -9.69
N ILE A 238 -24.91 -4.03 -8.97
CA ILE A 238 -23.52 -3.58 -8.81
C ILE A 238 -22.76 -3.66 -10.14
N ASN A 239 -23.02 -4.69 -10.97
CA ASN A 239 -22.45 -4.77 -12.30
C ASN A 239 -22.87 -3.57 -13.17
N VAL A 240 -24.16 -3.20 -13.16
CA VAL A 240 -24.67 -2.02 -13.89
C VAL A 240 -24.00 -0.74 -13.38
N PHE A 241 -23.88 -0.58 -12.06
CA PHE A 241 -23.22 0.57 -11.46
C PHE A 241 -21.75 0.66 -11.86
N LEU A 242 -20.97 -0.40 -11.71
CA LEU A 242 -19.54 -0.43 -12.06
C LEU A 242 -19.32 -0.24 -13.57
N ASN A 243 -20.21 -0.76 -14.42
CA ASN A 243 -20.14 -0.57 -15.87
C ASN A 243 -20.60 0.82 -16.35
N SER A 244 -21.14 1.67 -15.47
CA SER A 244 -21.45 3.06 -15.82
C SER A 244 -20.20 3.96 -15.93
N PHE A 245 -19.07 3.53 -15.36
CA PHE A 245 -17.82 4.29 -15.38
C PHE A 245 -16.98 3.99 -16.63
N GLN A 246 -16.44 5.03 -17.26
CA GLN A 246 -15.54 4.89 -18.42
C GLN A 246 -14.22 4.21 -18.03
N THR A 247 -13.78 4.39 -16.79
CA THR A 247 -12.60 3.70 -16.25
C THR A 247 -12.79 3.43 -14.76
N ILE A 248 -12.17 2.36 -14.29
CA ILE A 248 -12.12 2.03 -12.86
C ILE A 248 -10.66 1.88 -12.48
N PHE A 249 -10.26 2.64 -11.48
CA PHE A 249 -9.01 2.50 -10.76
C PHE A 249 -9.28 1.82 -9.43
N THR A 250 -8.38 0.94 -9.02
CA THR A 250 -8.43 0.29 -7.72
C THR A 250 -7.09 0.43 -7.01
N LEU A 251 -7.16 0.74 -5.71
CA LEU A 251 -6.04 0.69 -4.78
C LEU A 251 -5.88 -0.71 -4.17
N ASN A 252 -6.80 -1.63 -4.49
CA ASN A 252 -6.81 -2.99 -3.97
C ASN A 252 -6.07 -3.92 -4.91
N TYR A 253 -5.55 -5.00 -4.32
CA TYR A 253 -4.80 -6.02 -5.04
C TYR A 253 -5.69 -7.13 -5.61
N ASP A 254 -6.94 -7.22 -5.15
CA ASP A 254 -7.93 -8.24 -5.50
C ASP A 254 -8.59 -8.00 -6.87
N HIS A 255 -9.16 -9.06 -7.44
CA HIS A 255 -9.81 -9.08 -8.76
C HIS A 255 -11.35 -9.12 -8.67
N LEU A 256 -11.94 -8.67 -7.56
CA LEU A 256 -13.37 -8.85 -7.34
C LEU A 256 -14.20 -8.05 -8.34
N ILE A 257 -13.76 -6.84 -8.70
CA ILE A 257 -14.45 -5.95 -9.64
C ILE A 257 -14.46 -6.58 -11.04
N GLU A 258 -13.35 -7.16 -11.47
CA GLU A 258 -13.18 -7.88 -12.72
C GLU A 258 -14.12 -9.08 -12.77
N LYS A 259 -14.21 -9.85 -11.68
CA LYS A 259 -15.12 -11.01 -11.59
C LYS A 259 -16.59 -10.62 -11.64
N ILE A 260 -16.95 -9.47 -11.09
CA ILE A 260 -18.34 -8.96 -11.10
C ILE A 260 -18.71 -8.41 -12.48
N THR A 261 -17.82 -7.61 -13.07
CA THR A 261 -18.13 -6.81 -14.27
C THR A 261 -17.77 -7.52 -15.57
N GLY A 262 -16.85 -8.48 -15.53
CA GLY A 262 -16.22 -9.08 -16.71
C GLY A 262 -15.21 -8.14 -17.40
N ARG A 263 -14.94 -6.96 -16.84
CA ARG A 263 -13.97 -6.00 -17.39
C ARG A 263 -12.55 -6.52 -17.24
N LYS A 264 -11.72 -6.23 -18.23
CA LYS A 264 -10.28 -6.52 -18.25
C LYS A 264 -9.41 -5.26 -18.21
N ASP A 265 -10.03 -4.09 -18.23
CA ASP A 265 -9.38 -2.79 -18.33
C ASP A 265 -9.33 -2.03 -16.99
N ILE A 266 -9.60 -2.72 -15.88
CA ILE A 266 -9.45 -2.17 -14.53
C ILE A 266 -7.97 -1.87 -14.26
N LYS A 267 -7.71 -0.73 -13.63
CA LYS A 267 -6.36 -0.23 -13.37
C LYS A 267 -6.01 -0.40 -11.90
N HIS A 268 -5.17 -1.38 -11.59
CA HIS A 268 -4.62 -1.54 -10.24
C HIS A 268 -3.45 -0.60 -10.05
N LEU A 269 -3.62 0.38 -9.17
CA LEU A 269 -2.60 1.38 -8.90
C LEU A 269 -1.50 0.80 -8.00
N HIS A 270 -1.86 -0.02 -7.00
CA HIS A 270 -0.90 -0.65 -6.08
C HIS A 270 -0.40 -2.05 -6.49
N GLY A 271 -0.54 -2.45 -7.77
CA GLY A 271 -0.26 -3.82 -8.23
C GLY A 271 -1.40 -4.81 -7.95
N SER A 272 -1.30 -6.07 -8.42
CA SER A 272 -2.38 -7.04 -8.25
C SER A 272 -1.93 -8.50 -8.33
N TYR A 273 -2.80 -9.40 -7.86
CA TYR A 273 -2.53 -10.84 -7.99
C TYR A 273 -2.60 -11.28 -9.45
N ILE A 274 -1.56 -11.92 -9.98
CA ILE A 274 -1.58 -12.43 -11.35
C ILE A 274 -1.62 -13.95 -11.34
N LEU A 275 -2.75 -14.50 -11.80
CA LEU A 275 -2.98 -15.95 -11.88
C LEU A 275 -2.10 -16.61 -12.94
N ASP A 276 -1.66 -17.82 -12.64
CA ASP A 276 -0.89 -18.74 -13.50
C ASP A 276 0.37 -18.13 -14.12
N LYS A 277 1.03 -17.22 -13.39
CA LYS A 277 2.26 -16.59 -13.84
C LYS A 277 3.27 -16.46 -12.71
N ILE A 278 4.53 -16.53 -13.13
CA ILE A 278 5.68 -16.11 -12.32
C ILE A 278 6.15 -14.79 -12.91
N GLU A 279 6.22 -13.76 -12.09
CA GLU A 279 6.68 -12.44 -12.51
C GLU A 279 7.84 -12.02 -11.62
N TYR A 280 8.84 -11.38 -12.21
CA TYR A 280 9.97 -10.82 -11.48
C TYR A 280 9.85 -9.31 -11.47
N VAL A 281 9.95 -8.71 -10.29
CA VAL A 281 9.98 -7.27 -10.08
C VAL A 281 11.27 -6.96 -9.33
N TYR A 282 12.16 -6.19 -9.96
CA TYR A 282 13.52 -6.00 -9.48
C TYR A 282 14.23 -7.33 -9.16
N TYR A 283 14.16 -8.25 -10.13
CA TYR A 283 14.72 -9.59 -10.13
C TYR A 283 14.20 -10.54 -9.05
N GLN A 284 13.20 -10.12 -8.28
CA GLN A 284 12.58 -10.90 -7.20
C GLN A 284 11.18 -11.34 -7.63
N SER A 285 10.85 -12.60 -7.36
CA SER A 285 9.53 -13.17 -7.56
C SER A 285 8.94 -13.58 -6.23
N PHE A 286 7.73 -13.09 -5.98
CA PHE A 286 6.90 -13.43 -4.83
C PHE A 286 5.68 -14.17 -5.36
N SER A 287 5.49 -15.42 -4.92
CA SER A 287 4.41 -16.27 -5.43
C SER A 287 3.69 -17.00 -4.33
N ILE A 288 2.37 -17.11 -4.48
CA ILE A 288 1.48 -17.95 -3.66
C ILE A 288 1.15 -19.20 -4.48
N ILE A 289 1.21 -20.36 -3.85
CA ILE A 289 0.87 -21.66 -4.44
C ILE A 289 -0.48 -22.08 -3.86
N GLU A 290 -1.48 -22.19 -4.73
CA GLU A 290 -2.81 -22.64 -4.37
C GLU A 290 -3.31 -23.66 -5.39
N ASN A 291 -3.75 -24.85 -4.94
CA ASN A 291 -4.24 -25.91 -5.83
C ASN A 291 -3.30 -26.28 -7.00
N ASN A 292 -1.98 -26.24 -6.77
CA ASN A 292 -0.92 -26.40 -7.77
C ASN A 292 -0.83 -25.28 -8.83
N GLU A 293 -1.63 -24.23 -8.71
CA GLU A 293 -1.54 -23.01 -9.50
C GLU A 293 -0.65 -22.00 -8.80
N THR A 294 0.02 -21.16 -9.60
CA THR A 294 0.91 -20.11 -9.10
C THR A 294 0.22 -18.77 -9.25
N VAL A 295 0.08 -18.04 -8.15
CA VAL A 295 -0.41 -16.67 -8.13
C VAL A 295 0.76 -15.75 -7.81
N SER A 296 1.18 -14.95 -8.79
CA SER A 296 2.18 -13.91 -8.59
C SER A 296 1.61 -12.78 -7.74
N CYS A 297 2.41 -12.30 -6.79
CA CYS A 297 2.17 -11.09 -6.02
C CYS A 297 3.39 -10.15 -6.08
N SER A 298 4.23 -10.28 -7.11
CA SER A 298 5.53 -9.61 -7.16
C SER A 298 5.47 -8.10 -7.32
N ASP A 299 4.42 -7.57 -7.95
CA ASP A 299 4.23 -6.14 -8.19
C ASP A 299 3.34 -5.45 -7.14
N ILE A 300 2.86 -6.19 -6.13
CA ILE A 300 2.08 -5.63 -5.03
C ILE A 300 2.95 -4.66 -4.23
N MET A 301 2.49 -3.41 -4.17
CA MET A 301 3.11 -2.31 -3.46
C MET A 301 2.51 -2.21 -2.06
N ILE A 302 3.05 -3.00 -1.13
CA ILE A 302 2.63 -3.05 0.26
C ILE A 302 3.80 -2.77 1.20
N GLY A 303 3.54 -1.97 2.23
CA GLY A 303 4.54 -1.45 3.16
C GLY A 303 4.48 0.07 3.24
N ASP A 304 5.49 0.67 3.88
CA ASP A 304 5.53 2.10 4.15
C ASP A 304 5.51 2.94 2.87
N TYR A 305 5.03 4.17 3.03
CA TYR A 305 4.84 5.12 1.93
C TYR A 305 6.16 5.45 1.21
N PHE A 306 7.24 5.67 1.96
CA PHE A 306 8.50 6.24 1.46
C PHE A 306 9.29 5.22 0.64
N ILE A 307 9.44 4.00 1.18
CA ILE A 307 10.28 2.97 0.59
C ILE A 307 9.46 2.06 -0.30
N ASN A 308 8.45 1.39 0.25
CA ASN A 308 7.75 0.33 -0.47
C ASN A 308 6.74 0.87 -1.51
N LYS A 309 6.06 1.99 -1.25
CA LYS A 309 5.09 2.59 -2.18
C LYS A 309 5.66 3.66 -3.12
N THR A 310 6.80 4.28 -2.79
CA THR A 310 7.36 5.38 -3.60
C THR A 310 8.69 5.01 -4.24
N LEU A 311 9.71 4.65 -3.45
CA LEU A 311 11.04 4.39 -3.98
C LEU A 311 11.15 3.06 -4.74
N TYR A 312 10.65 1.97 -4.16
CA TYR A 312 10.73 0.63 -4.76
C TYR A 312 10.07 0.55 -6.15
N PRO A 313 8.90 1.16 -6.41
CA PRO A 313 8.29 1.16 -7.73
C PRO A 313 9.12 1.91 -8.78
N ILE A 314 9.81 2.98 -8.38
CA ILE A 314 10.75 3.70 -9.25
C ILE A 314 11.92 2.79 -9.62
N ILE A 315 12.54 2.14 -8.64
CA ILE A 315 13.63 1.16 -8.85
C ILE A 315 13.15 0.04 -9.78
N ALA A 316 11.97 -0.53 -9.50
CA ALA A 316 11.37 -1.60 -10.29
C ALA A 316 11.17 -1.17 -11.76
N LYS A 317 10.62 0.03 -11.98
CA LYS A 317 10.44 0.59 -13.32
C LYS A 317 11.76 0.75 -14.06
N PHE A 318 12.80 1.29 -13.43
CA PHE A 318 14.12 1.39 -14.07
C PHE A 318 14.71 0.00 -14.36
N SER A 319 14.60 -0.95 -13.42
CA SER A 319 15.08 -2.32 -13.61
C SER A 319 14.40 -3.05 -14.78
N SER A 320 13.12 -2.73 -15.04
CA SER A 320 12.36 -3.27 -16.18
C SER A 320 12.81 -2.76 -17.54
N LYS A 321 13.50 -1.61 -17.58
CA LYS A 321 14.12 -1.07 -18.80
C LYS A 321 15.49 -1.73 -19.07
N LEU A 322 16.17 -2.18 -18.02
CA LEU A 322 17.51 -2.76 -18.09
C LEU A 322 17.49 -4.27 -18.36
N SER A 323 16.38 -4.96 -18.08
CA SER A 323 16.26 -6.40 -18.26
C SER A 323 14.86 -6.83 -18.68
N THR A 324 14.80 -7.77 -19.63
CA THR A 324 13.56 -8.42 -20.06
C THR A 324 13.01 -9.42 -19.04
N ILE A 325 13.79 -9.76 -18.01
CA ILE A 325 13.33 -10.61 -16.90
C ILE A 325 12.27 -9.88 -16.07
N ASN A 326 12.48 -8.58 -15.87
CA ASN A 326 11.64 -7.77 -15.01
C ASN A 326 10.33 -7.38 -15.70
N LYS A 327 9.22 -7.53 -14.99
CA LYS A 327 7.90 -7.01 -15.36
C LYS A 327 8.01 -5.49 -15.54
N ARG A 328 7.37 -4.99 -16.59
CA ARG A 328 7.22 -3.54 -16.79
C ARG A 328 6.27 -2.98 -15.74
N ILE A 329 6.72 -1.96 -15.02
CA ILE A 329 5.93 -1.25 -14.01
C ILE A 329 5.63 0.15 -14.54
N GLU A 330 4.34 0.48 -14.58
CA GLU A 330 3.85 1.84 -14.80
C GLU A 330 3.60 2.48 -13.43
N LEU A 331 3.92 3.77 -13.29
CA LEU A 331 3.70 4.46 -12.02
C LEU A 331 2.26 4.99 -11.96
N GLU A 332 1.68 5.00 -10.77
CA GLU A 332 0.30 5.46 -10.55
C GLU A 332 -0.02 6.83 -11.13
N PRO A 333 0.84 7.87 -10.98
CA PRO A 333 0.58 9.19 -11.55
C PRO A 333 0.44 9.14 -13.08
N GLU A 334 1.21 8.27 -13.74
CA GLU A 334 1.17 8.11 -15.20
C GLU A 334 -0.12 7.41 -15.62
N ILE A 335 -0.49 6.32 -14.95
CA ILE A 335 -1.72 5.57 -15.21
C ILE A 335 -2.95 6.49 -15.09
N ILE A 336 -3.04 7.27 -14.00
CA ILE A 336 -4.14 8.20 -13.76
C ILE A 336 -4.17 9.30 -14.83
N THR A 337 -3.02 9.90 -15.12
CA THR A 337 -2.90 10.99 -16.10
C THR A 337 -3.27 10.53 -17.50
N ASP A 338 -2.76 9.38 -17.94
CA ASP A 338 -2.99 8.84 -19.28
C ASP A 338 -4.46 8.46 -19.48
N GLU A 339 -5.08 7.77 -18.53
CA GLU A 339 -6.49 7.40 -18.61
C GLU A 339 -7.41 8.63 -18.55
N THR A 340 -7.10 9.63 -17.69
CA THR A 340 -7.82 10.91 -17.64
C THR A 340 -7.76 11.63 -18.97
N ASN A 341 -6.55 11.77 -19.53
CA ASN A 341 -6.31 12.42 -20.82
C ASN A 341 -7.03 11.72 -21.96
N LYS A 342 -6.82 10.40 -22.09
CA LYS A 342 -7.32 9.57 -23.19
C LYS A 342 -8.84 9.50 -23.19
N LYS A 343 -9.45 9.26 -22.03
CA LYS A 343 -10.90 9.11 -21.91
C LYS A 343 -11.60 10.46 -21.71
N ARG A 344 -10.86 11.53 -21.42
CA ARG A 344 -11.38 12.86 -21.05
C ARG A 344 -12.26 12.78 -19.81
N ILE A 345 -11.76 12.13 -18.76
CA ILE A 345 -12.51 11.99 -17.50
C ILE A 345 -12.74 13.39 -16.91
N GLU A 346 -13.99 13.70 -16.59
CA GLU A 346 -14.41 14.98 -16.01
C GLU A 346 -14.74 14.85 -14.53
N THR A 347 -15.23 13.68 -14.11
CA THR A 347 -15.67 13.42 -12.74
C THR A 347 -14.96 12.19 -12.18
N TYR A 348 -14.42 12.28 -10.97
CA TYR A 348 -13.94 11.13 -10.20
C TYR A 348 -14.89 10.85 -9.04
N LEU A 349 -15.42 9.63 -8.95
CA LEU A 349 -16.04 9.12 -7.72
C LEU A 349 -14.99 8.35 -6.93
N ILE A 350 -14.68 8.81 -5.72
CA ILE A 350 -13.76 8.15 -4.80
C ILE A 350 -14.58 7.37 -3.78
N PHE A 351 -14.39 6.05 -3.72
CA PHE A 351 -15.15 5.14 -2.89
C PHE A 351 -14.24 4.28 -2.00
N GLY A 352 -14.35 4.43 -0.68
CA GLY A 352 -13.66 3.53 0.26
C GLY A 352 -12.13 3.67 0.29
N MET A 353 -11.61 4.83 -0.11
CA MET A 353 -10.19 5.20 0.02
C MET A 353 -9.93 5.83 1.40
N ASN A 354 -8.84 5.44 2.04
CA ASN A 354 -8.37 6.12 3.26
C ASN A 354 -7.45 7.28 2.84
N ILE A 355 -7.96 8.51 2.99
CA ILE A 355 -7.25 9.70 2.52
C ILE A 355 -5.91 9.93 3.26
N GLU A 356 -5.79 9.54 4.53
CA GLU A 356 -4.54 9.69 5.30
C GLU A 356 -3.39 8.82 4.75
N ASN A 357 -3.75 7.69 4.12
CA ASN A 357 -2.78 6.77 3.53
C ASN A 357 -2.47 7.12 2.08
N ASP A 358 -3.51 7.49 1.31
CA ASP A 358 -3.47 7.57 -0.16
C ASP A 358 -3.66 9.00 -0.69
N GLN A 359 -3.32 10.03 0.10
CA GLN A 359 -3.40 11.45 -0.29
C GLN A 359 -2.64 11.81 -1.59
N ASN A 360 -1.58 11.07 -1.91
CA ASN A 360 -0.86 11.21 -3.19
C ASN A 360 -1.76 10.91 -4.39
N ILE A 361 -2.74 10.00 -4.25
CA ILE A 361 -3.68 9.67 -5.31
C ILE A 361 -4.61 10.86 -5.61
N LEU A 362 -5.07 11.56 -4.57
CA LEU A 362 -5.86 12.79 -4.74
C LEU A 362 -5.05 13.87 -5.48
N ARG A 363 -3.78 14.06 -5.08
CA ARG A 363 -2.86 14.96 -5.78
C ARG A 363 -2.69 14.57 -7.26
N ASN A 364 -2.53 13.28 -7.55
CA ASN A 364 -2.40 12.78 -8.92
C ASN A 364 -3.65 13.04 -9.77
N ILE A 365 -4.85 12.92 -9.19
CA ILE A 365 -6.12 13.26 -9.88
C ILE A 365 -6.16 14.76 -10.24
N MET A 366 -5.76 15.64 -9.32
CA MET A 366 -5.71 17.09 -9.59
C MET A 366 -4.76 17.42 -10.74
N VAL A 367 -3.56 16.81 -10.73
CA VAL A 367 -2.56 16.95 -11.80
C VAL A 367 -3.11 16.42 -13.13
N ALA A 368 -3.79 15.27 -13.11
CA ALA A 368 -4.38 14.66 -14.29
C ALA A 368 -5.46 15.53 -14.91
N PHE A 369 -6.36 16.12 -14.10
CA PHE A 369 -7.36 17.08 -14.57
C PHE A 369 -6.73 18.32 -15.21
N TYR A 370 -5.73 18.91 -14.56
CA TYR A 370 -5.01 20.07 -15.07
C TYR A 370 -4.31 19.76 -16.40
N SER A 371 -3.58 18.64 -16.46
CA SER A 371 -2.88 18.17 -17.66
C SER A 371 -3.84 17.90 -18.81
N ALA A 372 -5.01 17.33 -18.51
CA ALA A 372 -6.09 17.10 -19.45
C ALA A 372 -6.84 18.39 -19.82
N LYS A 373 -6.59 19.54 -19.19
CA LYS A 373 -7.33 20.78 -19.42
C LYS A 373 -8.84 20.56 -19.28
N ILE A 374 -9.27 19.85 -18.25
CA ILE A 374 -10.70 19.67 -17.95
C ILE A 374 -11.26 21.00 -17.46
N LEU A 375 -12.30 21.53 -18.08
CA LEU A 375 -12.82 22.87 -17.75
C LEU A 375 -13.72 22.88 -16.51
N LYS A 376 -14.43 21.78 -16.26
CA LYS A 376 -15.36 21.63 -15.13
C LYS A 376 -15.08 20.33 -14.38
N PRO A 377 -13.88 20.20 -13.76
CA PRO A 377 -13.52 18.99 -13.03
C PRO A 377 -14.39 18.85 -11.78
N LYS A 378 -14.80 17.61 -11.49
CA LYS A 378 -15.57 17.28 -10.29
C LYS A 378 -14.95 16.09 -9.56
N ILE A 379 -14.90 16.16 -8.24
CA ILE A 379 -14.61 15.01 -7.36
C ILE A 379 -15.84 14.77 -6.49
N ILE A 380 -16.30 13.53 -6.48
CA ILE A 380 -17.35 13.07 -5.58
C ILE A 380 -16.68 12.14 -4.57
N TYR A 381 -16.71 12.50 -3.28
CA TYR A 381 -16.18 11.64 -2.22
C TYR A 381 -17.31 10.89 -1.51
N ALA A 382 -17.26 9.56 -1.58
CA ALA A 382 -18.15 8.69 -0.83
C ALA A 382 -17.57 8.41 0.56
N TYR A 383 -18.19 9.00 1.59
CA TYR A 383 -17.71 8.93 2.98
C TYR A 383 -18.55 7.94 3.80
N CYS A 384 -17.95 7.29 4.80
CA CYS A 384 -18.67 6.38 5.71
C CYS A 384 -19.08 7.09 7.00
N THR A 385 -18.22 8.01 7.48
CA THR A 385 -18.48 8.81 8.69
C THR A 385 -18.23 10.30 8.45
N GLU A 386 -18.87 11.16 9.23
CA GLU A 386 -18.63 12.61 9.13
C GLU A 386 -17.19 12.99 9.46
N ASN A 387 -16.50 12.22 10.32
CA ASN A 387 -15.08 12.45 10.60
C ASN A 387 -14.20 12.20 9.36
N GLU A 388 -14.47 11.13 8.60
CA GLU A 388 -13.75 10.87 7.33
C GLU A 388 -14.00 11.98 6.31
N LYS A 389 -15.24 12.49 6.24
CA LYS A 389 -15.57 13.61 5.36
C LYS A 389 -14.78 14.87 5.73
N GLN A 390 -14.73 15.21 7.01
CA GLN A 390 -13.95 16.36 7.52
C GLN A 390 -12.45 16.20 7.24
N GLU A 391 -11.91 14.99 7.43
CA GLU A 391 -10.50 14.73 7.11
C GLU A 391 -10.25 14.85 5.60
N PHE A 392 -11.16 14.36 4.75
CA PHE A 392 -11.04 14.54 3.31
C PHE A 392 -11.10 16.02 2.90
N GLU A 393 -12.03 16.81 3.47
CA GLU A 393 -12.13 18.26 3.24
C GLU A 393 -10.81 18.97 3.56
N LYS A 394 -10.21 18.64 4.71
CA LYS A 394 -8.91 19.19 5.12
C LYS A 394 -7.79 18.76 4.17
N GLN A 395 -7.64 17.44 3.94
CA GLN A 395 -6.59 16.90 3.08
C GLN A 395 -6.68 17.40 1.64
N PHE A 396 -7.89 17.63 1.12
CA PHE A 396 -8.09 18.18 -0.21
C PHE A 396 -7.35 19.49 -0.44
N PHE A 397 -7.33 20.38 0.55
CA PHE A 397 -6.59 21.65 0.45
C PHE A 397 -5.12 21.50 0.83
N GLU A 398 -4.78 20.65 1.81
CA GLU A 398 -3.39 20.45 2.26
C GLU A 398 -2.49 19.87 1.16
N VAL A 399 -3.03 19.04 0.27
CA VAL A 399 -2.24 18.47 -0.85
C VAL A 399 -2.00 19.45 -2.00
N ILE A 400 -2.63 20.63 -2.00
CA ILE A 400 -2.47 21.66 -3.05
C ILE A 400 -1.19 22.46 -2.78
N THR A 401 -0.06 21.88 -3.18
CA THR A 401 1.27 22.50 -3.08
C THR A 401 1.98 22.45 -4.43
N PHE A 402 1.27 22.90 -5.46
CA PHE A 402 1.77 23.01 -6.83
C PHE A 402 2.30 24.42 -7.10
N ASP A 403 2.72 24.68 -8.35
CA ASP A 403 2.89 26.06 -8.81
C ASP A 403 1.56 26.85 -8.72
N GLN A 404 1.64 28.17 -8.87
CA GLN A 404 0.49 29.06 -8.72
C GLN A 404 -0.67 28.70 -9.66
N ASN A 405 -0.39 28.41 -10.93
CA ASN A 405 -1.42 28.16 -11.94
C ASN A 405 -2.18 26.86 -11.65
N MET A 406 -1.45 25.79 -11.35
CA MET A 406 -2.06 24.50 -11.02
C MET A 406 -2.77 24.55 -9.66
N SER A 407 -2.23 25.28 -8.69
CA SER A 407 -2.88 25.47 -7.39
C SER A 407 -4.20 26.22 -7.52
N ASP A 408 -4.24 27.28 -8.32
CA ASP A 408 -5.48 28.03 -8.58
C ASP A 408 -6.49 27.18 -9.35
N TYR A 409 -6.04 26.36 -10.30
CA TYR A 409 -6.90 25.38 -10.95
C TYR A 409 -7.47 24.36 -9.95
N ALA A 410 -6.61 23.75 -9.12
CA ALA A 410 -7.00 22.69 -8.19
C ALA A 410 -8.01 23.17 -7.14
N ARG A 411 -7.86 24.40 -6.63
CA ARG A 411 -8.82 25.02 -5.70
C ARG A 411 -10.20 25.24 -6.30
N ASN A 412 -10.32 25.29 -7.63
CA ASN A 412 -11.58 25.45 -8.35
C ASN A 412 -12.23 24.12 -8.77
N ILE A 413 -11.64 22.97 -8.41
CA ILE A 413 -12.28 21.67 -8.63
C ILE A 413 -13.51 21.58 -7.73
N ASN A 414 -14.68 21.26 -8.32
CA ASN A 414 -15.91 21.10 -7.55
C ASN A 414 -15.85 19.79 -6.75
N VAL A 415 -16.04 19.87 -5.43
CA VAL A 415 -16.07 18.70 -4.55
C VAL A 415 -17.46 18.51 -3.98
N GLU A 416 -18.02 17.33 -4.19
CA GLU A 416 -19.32 16.92 -3.66
C GLU A 416 -19.18 15.67 -2.80
N TYR A 417 -20.12 15.49 -1.87
CA TYR A 417 -20.07 14.42 -0.89
C TYR A 417 -21.35 13.60 -0.94
N ILE A 418 -21.20 12.28 -0.84
CA ILE A 418 -22.31 11.33 -0.73
C ILE A 418 -22.01 10.31 0.36
N GLU A 419 -23.03 9.95 1.15
CA GLU A 419 -22.87 8.87 2.12
C GLU A 419 -22.71 7.53 1.40
N THR A 420 -21.68 6.78 1.76
CA THR A 420 -21.39 5.44 1.23
C THR A 420 -22.59 4.51 1.39
N ARG A 421 -23.32 4.62 2.50
CA ARG A 421 -24.51 3.82 2.78
C ARG A 421 -25.58 3.97 1.70
N ILE A 422 -25.77 5.17 1.15
CA ILE A 422 -26.76 5.45 0.10
C ILE A 422 -26.38 4.70 -1.18
N ILE A 423 -25.10 4.70 -1.55
CA ILE A 423 -24.58 3.95 -2.71
C ILE A 423 -24.76 2.44 -2.49
N LEU A 424 -24.42 1.93 -1.31
CA LEU A 424 -24.56 0.51 -0.98
C LEU A 424 -26.03 0.05 -1.03
N GLU A 425 -26.95 0.82 -0.45
CA GLU A 425 -28.38 0.50 -0.47
C GLU A 425 -28.98 0.55 -1.87
N ARG A 426 -28.48 1.42 -2.75
CA ARG A 426 -28.97 1.56 -4.12
C ARG A 426 -28.42 0.51 -5.07
N PHE A 427 -27.12 0.21 -4.98
CA PHE A 427 -26.40 -0.54 -6.00
C PHE A 427 -25.87 -1.90 -5.54
N PHE A 428 -25.72 -2.14 -4.23
CA PHE A 428 -25.21 -3.42 -3.70
C PHE A 428 -26.32 -4.30 -3.14
N LYS A 429 -27.47 -3.73 -2.76
CA LYS A 429 -28.66 -4.43 -2.26
C LYS A 429 -29.82 -4.15 -3.21
#